data_AF-A0A960Y4H2-F1
#
_entry.id   AF-A0A960Y4H2-F1
#
_cell.length_a   1.000
_cell.length_b   1.000
_cell.length_c   1.000
_cell.angle_alpha   90.00
_cell.angle_beta   90.00
_cell.angle_gamma   90.00
#
_symmetry.space_group_name_H-M   'P 1'
#
loop_
_entity.id
_entity.type
_entity.pdbx_description
1 polymer ?
#
loop_
_entity_poly.entity_id
_entity_poly.type
_entity_poly.pdbx_seq_one_letter_code
_entity_poly.pdbx_strand_id
1 'polypeptide(L)' 'MNGMNIESRLAKAQSENDHLLTELAYVDGLLKEVGFDEGLLTLKAAAEEIVGTPDAY' A
#
# COMPACT_ATOMS: atom_id res chain seq x y z
N MET A 1 -20.39 15.07 -24.49
CA MET A 1 -18.96 14.75 -24.27
C MET A 1 -18.67 14.75 -22.77
N ASN A 2 -18.86 13.62 -22.09
CA ASN A 2 -18.47 13.50 -20.66
C ASN A 2 -18.06 12.07 -20.22
N GLY A 3 -18.41 11.02 -20.97
CA GLY A 3 -18.03 9.63 -20.65
C GLY A 3 -16.56 9.28 -20.89
N MET A 4 -15.96 9.79 -21.97
CA MET A 4 -14.57 9.49 -22.36
C MET A 4 -13.51 9.92 -21.33
N ASN A 5 -13.80 10.95 -20.54
CA ASN A 5 -12.90 11.45 -19.48
C ASN A 5 -12.93 10.53 -18.25
N ILE A 6 -14.10 10.01 -17.88
CA ILE A 6 -14.24 9.12 -16.72
C ILE A 6 -13.55 7.78 -16.99
N GLU A 7 -13.77 7.17 -18.15
CA GLU A 7 -13.13 5.91 -18.53
C GLU A 7 -11.61 6.05 -18.60
N SER A 8 -11.11 7.15 -19.16
CA SER A 8 -9.66 7.41 -19.22
C SER A 8 -9.04 7.63 -17.85
N ARG A 9 -9.75 8.33 -16.95
CA ARG A 9 -9.32 8.51 -15.55
C ARG A 9 -9.35 7.20 -14.78
N LEU A 10 -10.35 6.35 -15.03
CA LEU A 10 -10.46 5.04 -14.42
C LEU A 10 -9.30 4.14 -14.86
N ALA A 11 -9.03 4.05 -16.16
CA ALA A 11 -7.92 3.27 -16.69
C ALA A 11 -6.56 3.73 -16.12
N LYS A 12 -6.36 5.05 -16.00
CA LYS A 12 -5.17 5.60 -15.37
C LYS A 12 -5.08 5.20 -13.88
N ALA A 13 -6.15 5.36 -13.13
CA ALA A 13 -6.18 5.00 -11.71
C ALA A 13 -5.96 3.49 -11.49
N GLN A 14 -6.50 2.64 -12.37
CA GLN A 14 -6.26 1.20 -12.36
C GLN A 14 -4.78 0.88 -12.59
N SER A 15 -4.18 1.47 -13.62
CA SER A 15 -2.75 1.27 -13.89
C SER A 15 -1.85 1.74 -12.74
N GLU A 16 -2.18 2.88 -12.11
CA GLU A 16 -1.45 3.37 -10.94
C GLU A 16 -1.64 2.44 -9.73
N ASN A 17 -2.85 1.93 -9.50
CA ASN A 17 -3.14 1.00 -8.42
C ASN A 17 -2.39 -0.33 -8.60
N ASP A 18 -2.42 -0.91 -9.80
CA ASP A 18 -1.73 -2.16 -10.12
C ASP A 18 -0.21 -2.05 -9.90
N HIS A 19 0.36 -0.90 -10.29
CA HIS A 19 1.77 -0.63 -10.05
C HIS A 19 2.08 -0.49 -8.56
N LEU A 20 1.29 0.31 -7.82
CA LEU A 20 1.48 0.48 -6.38
C LEU A 20 1.34 -0.84 -5.60
N LEU A 21 0.42 -1.72 -6.01
CA LEU A 21 0.26 -3.05 -5.41
C LEU A 21 1.50 -3.92 -5.65
N THR A 22 2.10 -3.84 -6.84
CA THR A 22 3.34 -4.56 -7.16
C THR A 22 4.50 -4.07 -6.28
N GLU A 23 4.67 -2.76 -6.16
CA GLU A 23 5.71 -2.17 -5.32
C GLU A 23 5.50 -2.51 -3.83
N LEU A 24 4.26 -2.47 -3.34
CA LEU A 24 3.92 -2.85 -1.97
C LEU A 24 4.26 -4.32 -1.69
N ALA A 25 3.95 -5.23 -2.63
CA ALA A 25 4.30 -6.64 -2.49
C ALA A 25 5.83 -6.86 -2.45
N TYR A 26 6.58 -6.09 -3.25
CA TYR A 26 8.04 -6.12 -3.21
C TYR A 26 8.59 -5.64 -1.86
N VAL A 27 8.09 -4.51 -1.35
CA VAL A 27 8.47 -3.99 -0.03
C VAL A 27 8.10 -4.96 1.08
N ASP A 28 6.93 -5.59 1.03
CA ASP A 28 6.51 -6.61 2.00
C ASP A 28 7.49 -7.80 2.05
N GLY A 29 7.98 -8.24 0.89
CA GLY A 29 9.03 -9.26 0.79
C GLY A 29 10.34 -8.81 1.43
N LEU A 30 10.80 -7.60 1.12
CA LEU A 30 12.01 -7.04 1.74
C LEU A 30 11.89 -6.92 3.26
N LEU A 31 10.72 -6.56 3.77
CA LEU A 31 10.49 -6.45 5.21
C LEU A 31 10.63 -7.82 5.91
N LYS A 32 10.11 -8.88 5.29
CA LYS A 32 10.30 -10.25 5.78
C LYS A 32 11.77 -10.67 5.79
N GLU A 33 12.53 -10.29 4.76
CA GLU A 33 13.96 -10.58 4.68
C GLU A 33 14.78 -9.88 5.79
N VAL A 34 14.36 -8.70 6.24
CA VAL A 34 15.06 -7.95 7.30
C VAL A 34 14.52 -8.23 8.71
N GLY A 35 13.58 -9.18 8.86
CA GLY A 35 13.12 -9.67 10.17
C GLY A 35 11.77 -9.14 10.66
N PHE A 36 10.96 -8.53 9.80
CA PHE A 36 9.54 -8.30 10.09
C PHE A 36 8.74 -9.52 9.62
N ASP A 37 8.41 -10.42 10.54
CA ASP A 37 7.83 -11.75 10.23
C ASP A 37 6.58 -11.71 9.33
N GLU A 38 5.71 -10.71 9.51
CA GLU A 38 4.52 -10.49 8.65
C GLU A 38 4.66 -9.25 7.75
N GLY A 39 5.90 -8.86 7.44
CA GLY A 39 6.23 -7.78 6.52
C GLY A 39 5.61 -6.43 6.93
N LEU A 40 4.78 -5.87 6.04
CA LEU A 40 4.13 -4.57 6.26
C LEU A 40 3.24 -4.56 7.51
N LEU A 41 2.63 -5.69 7.88
CA LEU A 41 1.75 -5.75 9.05
C LEU A 41 2.53 -5.55 10.35
N THR A 42 3.64 -6.28 10.52
CA THR A 42 4.51 -6.14 11.70
C THR A 42 5.16 -4.76 11.74
N LEU A 43 5.55 -4.21 10.58
CA LEU A 43 6.09 -2.84 10.51
C LEU A 43 5.04 -1.81 10.96
N LYS A 44 3.79 -1.93 10.50
CA LYS A 44 2.71 -1.04 10.89
C LYS A 44 2.48 -1.09 12.41
N ALA A 45 2.37 -2.28 12.98
CA ALA A 45 2.18 -2.46 14.41
C ALA A 45 3.33 -1.83 15.22
N ALA A 46 4.58 -2.06 14.80
CA ALA A 46 5.75 -1.46 15.46
C ALA A 46 5.73 0.08 15.36
N ALA A 47 5.34 0.64 14.21
CA ALA A 47 5.23 2.08 14.04
C ALA A 47 4.11 2.68 14.92
N GLU A 48 2.97 2.01 15.05
CA GLU A 48 1.85 2.43 15.90
C GLU A 48 2.22 2.42 17.38
N GLU A 49 2.98 1.41 17.83
CA GLU A 49 3.53 1.37 19.19
C GLU A 49 4.50 2.55 19.45
N ILE A 50 5.34 2.88 18.47
CA ILE A 50 6.34 3.97 18.60
C ILE A 50 5.66 5.34 18.63
N VAL A 51 4.69 5.58 17.75
CA VAL A 51 4.02 6.89 17.59
C VAL A 51 2.88 7.06 18.61
N GLY A 52 2.41 5.97 19.23
CA GLY A 52 1.34 5.99 20.21
C GLY A 52 -0.04 6.31 19.61
N THR A 53 -0.24 6.02 18.32
CA THR A 53 -1.51 6.21 17.62
C THR A 53 -2.27 4.89 17.53
N PRO A 54 -3.26 4.63 18.40
CA PRO A 54 -4.21 3.54 18.19
C PRO A 54 -5.18 3.92 17.07
N ASP A 55 -5.36 3.02 16.10
CA ASP A 55 -6.28 3.08 14.95
C ASP A 55 -7.29 4.26 14.98
N ALA A 56 -7.00 5.32 14.22
CA ALA A 56 -8.01 6.26 13.79
C ALA A 56 -8.75 5.65 12.59
N TYR A 57 -9.97 5.19 12.85
CA TYR A 57 -10.96 4.73 11.87
C TYR A 57 -11.16 5.69 10.70
#